data_AF-A0A8R1IFX4-F1
#
_entry.id   AF-A0A8R1IFX4-F1
#
_cell.length_a   1.000
_cell.length_b   1.000
_cell.length_c   1.000
_cell.angle_alpha   90.00
_cell.angle_beta   90.00
_cell.angle_gamma   90.00
#
_symmetry.space_group_name_H-M   'P 1'
#
loop_
_entity.id
_entity.type
_entity.pdbx_description
1 polymer ?
#
loop_
_entity_poly.entity_id
_entity_poly.type
_entity_poly.pdbx_seq_one_letter_code
_entity_poly.pdbx_strand_id
1 'polypeptide(L)'
;MTMIVDGRKDEIRQYAPELDWIVNSYAYLGSIPKTNGAREVNRVSFRGCMKKVRYDVDATRILFVNLADQGYGGSVVKTGGDLSYSCHNPSLRIL
;
A
#
# COMPACT_ATOMS: atom_id res chain seq x y z
N MET A 1 12.67 -13.89 2.99
CA MET A 1 11.36 -13.23 3.19
C MET A 1 10.27 -14.29 3.04
N THR A 2 9.21 -14.25 3.84
CA THR A 2 8.08 -15.20 3.67
C THR A 2 6.90 -14.48 3.04
N MET A 3 6.29 -15.07 2.01
CA MET A 3 5.04 -14.59 1.43
C MET A 3 3.94 -15.61 1.68
N ILE A 4 2.75 -15.13 2.08
CA ILE A 4 1.58 -15.98 2.29
C ILE A 4 0.40 -15.37 1.55
N VAL A 5 -0.20 -16.13 0.63
CA VAL A 5 -1.39 -15.73 -0.15
C VAL A 5 -2.42 -16.84 -0.03
N ASP A 6 -3.62 -16.53 0.44
CA ASP A 6 -4.72 -17.48 0.61
C ASP A 6 -4.32 -18.78 1.35
N GLY A 7 -3.48 -18.62 2.38
CA GLY A 7 -2.95 -19.72 3.19
C GLY A 7 -1.78 -20.50 2.57
N ARG A 8 -1.43 -20.24 1.31
CA ARG A 8 -0.25 -20.81 0.66
C ARG A 8 0.98 -20.02 1.04
N LYS A 9 1.95 -20.69 1.66
CA LYS A 9 3.21 -20.11 2.12
C LYS A 9 4.33 -20.42 1.13
N ASP A 10 5.12 -19.40 0.82
CA ASP A 10 6.33 -19.52 0.02
C ASP A 10 7.50 -18.76 0.66
N GLU A 11 8.71 -19.27 0.48
CA GLU A 11 9.95 -18.62 0.91
C GLU A 11 10.60 -17.88 -0.26
N ILE A 12 10.50 -16.56 -0.21
CA ILE A 12 11.14 -15.69 -1.18
C ILE A 12 12.58 -15.43 -0.74
N ARG A 13 13.51 -15.97 -1.53
CA ARG A 13 14.94 -15.60 -1.48
C ARG A 13 15.14 -14.35 -2.34
N GLN A 14 14.85 -13.19 -1.77
CA GLN A 14 15.24 -11.92 -2.39
C GLN A 14 16.72 -11.66 -2.11
N TYR A 15 17.51 -11.58 -3.17
CA TYR A 15 18.86 -11.03 -3.11
C TYR A 15 18.74 -9.50 -3.14
N ALA A 16 18.78 -8.87 -1.96
CA ALA A 16 18.75 -7.43 -1.79
C ALA A 16 20.04 -7.01 -1.05
N PRO A 17 21.19 -7.00 -1.75
CA PRO A 17 22.50 -6.80 -1.13
C PRO A 17 22.70 -5.38 -0.57
N GLU A 18 21.91 -4.42 -1.04
CA GLU A 18 21.93 -3.03 -0.60
C GLU A 18 20.65 -2.77 0.20
N LEU A 19 20.63 -3.05 1.50
CA LEU A 19 19.50 -2.73 2.40
C LEU A 19 19.42 -1.22 2.75
N ASP A 20 20.33 -0.42 2.23
CA ASP A 20 20.49 1.02 2.50
C ASP A 20 19.36 1.90 1.93
N TRP A 21 18.40 1.34 1.19
CA TRP A 21 17.23 2.10 0.69
C TRP A 21 16.13 2.30 1.75
N ILE A 22 16.21 1.63 2.91
CA ILE A 22 15.29 1.87 4.04
C ILE A 22 15.78 3.10 4.83
N VAL A 23 15.73 4.26 4.17
CA VAL A 23 15.86 5.59 4.80
C VAL A 23 14.47 6.14 5.16
N ASN A 24 14.41 7.34 5.77
CA ASN A 24 13.16 8.09 5.95
C ASN A 24 12.37 8.14 4.63
N SER A 25 11.33 7.33 4.54
CA SER A 25 10.61 7.06 3.32
C SER A 25 9.10 7.07 3.57
N TYR A 26 8.34 7.27 2.50
CA TYR A 26 6.89 7.17 2.53
C TYR A 26 6.46 5.76 2.12
N ALA A 27 5.50 5.22 2.85
CA ALA A 27 4.77 4.05 2.39
C ALA A 27 3.65 4.50 1.43
N TYR A 28 3.56 3.87 0.27
CA TYR A 28 2.57 4.17 -0.75
C TYR A 28 1.57 3.01 -0.85
N LEU A 29 0.28 3.33 -0.90
CA LEU A 29 -0.79 2.36 -1.07
C LEU A 29 -1.62 2.71 -2.31
N GLY A 30 -1.90 1.71 -3.14
CA GLY A 30 -2.69 1.88 -4.37
C GLY A 30 -1.90 2.43 -5.57
N SER A 31 -0.98 3.36 -5.38
CA SER A 31 -0.07 3.84 -6.43
C SER A 31 1.09 4.65 -5.84
N ILE A 32 2.14 4.85 -6.64
CA ILE A 32 3.27 5.75 -6.32
C ILE A 32 3.12 7.05 -7.14
N PRO A 33 3.47 8.24 -6.59
CA PRO A 33 3.49 9.49 -7.34
C PRO A 33 4.42 9.45 -8.56
N LYS A 34 4.02 10.11 -9.66
CA LYS A 34 4.82 10.17 -10.90
C LYS A 34 6.21 10.79 -10.71
N THR A 35 6.34 11.68 -9.73
CA THR A 35 7.57 12.39 -9.36
C THR A 35 8.53 11.53 -8.55
N ASN A 36 8.14 10.33 -8.13
CA ASN A 36 9.05 9.45 -7.40
C ASN A 36 10.12 8.89 -8.35
N GLY A 37 11.39 8.97 -7.92
CA GLY A 37 12.56 8.57 -8.69
C GLY A 37 12.76 7.05 -8.80
N ALA A 38 11.94 6.24 -8.12
CA ALA A 38 11.95 4.79 -8.25
C ALA A 38 11.61 4.40 -9.70
N ARG A 39 12.64 4.05 -10.48
CA ARG A 39 12.51 3.67 -11.91
C ARG A 39 12.04 2.24 -12.10
N GLU A 40 12.18 1.39 -11.08
CA GLU A 40 12.02 -0.06 -11.19
C GLU A 40 10.62 -0.59 -10.83
N VAL A 41 9.75 0.25 -10.27
CA VAL A 41 8.39 -0.18 -9.88
C VAL A 41 7.41 0.11 -11.00
N ASN A 42 6.69 -0.91 -11.45
CA ASN A 42 5.61 -0.76 -12.43
C ASN A 42 4.58 0.27 -11.91
N ARG A 43 4.37 1.34 -12.66
CA ARG A 43 3.58 2.53 -12.25
C ARG A 43 2.09 2.38 -12.49
N VAL A 44 1.59 1.16 -12.68
CA VAL A 44 0.15 0.92 -12.84
C VAL A 44 -0.52 1.07 -11.48
N SER A 45 -1.40 2.06 -11.37
CA SER A 45 -2.23 2.24 -10.18
C SER A 45 -3.19 1.07 -10.02
N PHE A 46 -3.25 0.53 -8.81
CA PHE A 46 -4.20 -0.51 -8.44
C PHE A 46 -5.64 -0.01 -8.63
N ARG A 47 -6.50 -0.87 -9.18
CA ARG A 47 -7.93 -0.62 -9.33
C ARG A 47 -8.70 -1.75 -8.67
N GLY A 48 -9.47 -1.42 -7.65
CA GLY A 48 -10.24 -2.37 -6.86
C GLY A 48 -10.32 -1.92 -5.41
N CYS A 49 -10.70 -2.83 -4.53
CA CYS A 49 -10.82 -2.56 -3.11
C CYS A 49 -9.69 -3.20 -2.33
N MET A 50 -9.13 -2.45 -1.38
CA MET A 50 -8.22 -2.98 -0.37
C MET A 50 -8.88 -2.83 1.00
N LYS A 51 -8.71 -3.85 1.85
CA LYS A 51 -9.20 -3.81 3.24
C LYS A 51 -8.12 -4.31 4.18
N LYS A 52 -8.09 -3.74 5.40
CA LYS A 52 -7.20 -4.18 6.50
C LYS A 52 -5.71 -4.22 6.11
N VAL A 53 -5.24 -3.24 5.34
CA VAL A 53 -3.83 -3.12 4.99
C VAL A 53 -3.06 -2.62 6.21
N ARG A 54 -2.13 -3.45 6.71
CA ARG A 54 -1.34 -3.18 7.90
C ARG A 54 0.15 -3.40 7.66
N TYR A 55 0.97 -2.65 8.38
CA TYR A 55 2.40 -2.90 8.51
C TYR A 55 2.73 -3.05 10.00
N ASP A 56 3.39 -4.15 10.34
CA ASP A 56 3.78 -4.50 11.70
C ASP A 56 5.30 -4.69 11.74
N VAL A 57 5.96 -3.94 12.63
CA VAL A 57 7.39 -4.10 12.94
C VAL A 57 7.60 -3.87 14.42
N ASP A 58 8.17 -4.86 15.12
CA ASP A 58 8.36 -4.86 16.57
C ASP A 58 7.08 -4.41 17.33
N ALA A 59 7.13 -3.27 18.02
CA ALA A 59 6.00 -2.68 18.75
C ALA A 59 5.12 -1.73 17.91
N THR A 60 5.48 -1.46 16.66
CA THR A 60 4.80 -0.51 15.78
C THR A 60 3.79 -1.21 14.89
N ARG A 61 2.54 -0.72 14.90
CA ARG A 61 1.47 -1.13 13.98
C ARG A 61 0.90 0.08 13.25
N ILE A 62 0.94 0.04 11.94
CA ILE A 62 0.35 1.07 11.07
C ILE A 62 -0.86 0.46 10.37
N LEU A 63 -2.04 1.08 10.54
CA LEU A 63 -3.28 0.70 9.87
C LEU A 63 -3.61 1.71 8.76
N PHE A 64 -3.09 1.46 7.56
CA PHE A 64 -3.10 2.46 6.48
C PHE A 64 -4.51 2.94 6.10
N VAL A 65 -5.45 2.01 5.93
CA VAL A 65 -6.82 2.35 5.51
C VAL A 65 -7.54 3.15 6.59
N ASN A 66 -7.37 2.79 7.86
CA ASN A 66 -7.97 3.51 8.99
C ASN A 66 -7.41 4.93 9.12
N LEU A 67 -6.09 5.07 9.00
CA LEU A 67 -5.44 6.38 9.07
C LEU A 67 -5.89 7.31 7.93
N ALA A 68 -6.09 6.76 6.73
CA ALA A 68 -6.62 7.49 5.58
C ALA A 68 -8.09 7.89 5.77
N ASP A 69 -8.94 6.97 6.22
CA ASP A 69 -10.38 7.18 6.45
C ASP A 69 -10.65 8.22 7.56
N GLN A 70 -9.88 8.16 8.65
CA GLN A 70 -10.00 9.08 9.78
C GLN A 70 -9.45 10.48 9.48
N GLY A 71 -8.86 10.69 8.30
CA GLY A 71 -8.34 11.99 7.88
C GLY A 71 -7.26 12.53 8.83
N TYR A 72 -6.50 11.64 9.49
CA TYR A 72 -5.45 12.05 10.42
C TYR A 72 -4.49 13.00 9.71
N GLY A 73 -4.50 14.26 10.17
CA GLY A 73 -3.77 15.45 9.70
C GLY A 73 -2.95 15.29 8.43
N GLY A 74 -3.22 16.12 7.41
CA GLY A 74 -2.51 16.13 6.12
C GLY A 74 -0.98 16.27 6.16
N SER A 75 -0.38 16.40 7.36
CA SER A 75 1.05 16.28 7.63
C SER A 75 1.58 14.84 7.61
N VAL A 76 0.77 13.83 7.98
CA VAL A 76 1.23 12.43 8.12
C VAL A 76 0.67 11.53 7.02
N VAL A 77 -0.59 11.71 6.63
CA VAL A 77 -1.23 10.92 5.57
C VAL A 77 -1.73 11.83 4.46
N LYS A 78 -1.39 11.47 3.22
CA LYS A 78 -1.86 12.15 2.01
C LYS A 78 -2.61 11.15 1.15
N THR A 79 -3.87 11.45 0.86
CA THR A 79 -4.74 10.68 -0.03
C THR A 79 -4.94 11.43 -1.33
N GLY A 80 -5.19 10.72 -2.43
CA GLY A 80 -5.40 11.32 -3.73
C GLY A 80 -5.91 10.31 -4.76
N GLY A 81 -6.50 10.81 -5.84
CA GLY A 81 -7.21 10.00 -6.82
C GLY A 81 -8.69 9.82 -6.47
N ASP A 82 -9.33 8.86 -7.15
CA ASP A 82 -10.73 8.50 -6.93
C ASP A 82 -10.82 7.42 -5.84
N LEU A 83 -11.09 7.84 -4.61
CA LEU A 83 -11.11 6.99 -3.42
C LEU A 83 -12.50 6.97 -2.79
N SER A 84 -12.95 5.77 -2.43
CA SER A 84 -14.11 5.54 -1.57
C SER A 84 -13.71 4.62 -0.44
N TYR A 85 -14.11 4.95 0.80
CA TYR A 85 -13.92 4.07 1.97
C TYR A 85 -15.01 3.00 2.09
N SER A 86 -15.77 2.81 1.02
CA SER A 86 -16.68 1.69 0.82
C SER A 86 -16.28 0.92 -0.43
N CYS A 87 -16.45 -0.41 -0.40
CA CYS A 87 -16.19 -1.23 -1.57
C CYS A 87 -17.51 -1.50 -2.28
N HIS A 88 -17.62 -1.05 -3.53
CA HIS A 88 -18.73 -1.41 -4.41
C HIS A 88 -18.29 -2.55 -5.33
N ASN A 89 -19.21 -3.46 -5.61
CA ASN A 89 -18.94 -4.52 -6.56
C ASN A 89 -18.80 -3.89 -7.95
N PRO A 90 -17.64 -3.97 -8.62
CA PRO A 90 -17.42 -3.29 -9.90
C PRO A 90 -18.33 -3.79 -11.03
N SER A 91 -18.97 -4.95 -10.86
CA SER A 91 -19.98 -5.50 -11.78
C SER A 91 -21.36 -4.84 -11.65
N LEU A 92 -21.60 -4.00 -10.63
CA LEU A 92 -22.78 -3.15 -10.49
C LEU A 92 -22.45 -1.72 -10.95
N ARG A 93 -22.12 -1.55 -12.24
CA ARG A 93 -22.25 -0.24 -12.87
C ARG A 93 -23.72 -0.05 -13.20
N ILE A 94 -24.41 0.77 -12.40
CA ILE A 94 -25.74 1.29 -12.76
C ILE A 94 -25.51 2.21 -13.97
N LEU A 95 -26.16 1.86 -15.09
CA LEU A 95 -26.32 2.70 -16.28
C LEU A 95 -27.28 3.85 -15.97
#